data_AF-A0A1Q7P3G8-F1
#
_entry.id   AF-A0A1Q7P3G8-F1
#
_cell.length_a   1.000
_cell.length_b   1.000
_cell.length_c   1.000
_cell.angle_alpha   90.00
_cell.angle_beta   90.00
_cell.angle_gamma   90.00
#
_symmetry.space_group_name_H-M   'P 1'
#
loop_
_entity.id
_entity.type
_entity.pdbx_description
1 polymer ?
#
loop_
_entity_poly.entity_id
_entity_poly.type
_entity_poly.pdbx_seq_one_letter_code
_entity_poly.pdbx_strand_id
1 'polypeptide(L)'
;MEKPSWTPIVLSGAIPREATDLLAILVMGIVALETSFATIGPAAFNSRLWLSLLVVPPTCALASVSTTTRRTREELALFAYGGSGWQILLRYFLRGAIIALVAFSPMMLQGFLATASIFEVLVPAIILFSAGGLFYSLPSLRRIQSSSFVENYKS
;
A
#
# COMPACT_ATOMS: atom_id res chain seq x y z
N MET A 1 14.61 14.19 -27.84
CA MET A 1 13.81 13.04 -27.37
C MET A 1 12.77 13.59 -26.41
N GLU A 2 11.48 13.41 -26.70
CA GLU A 2 10.41 13.86 -25.82
C GLU A 2 10.49 13.16 -24.47
N LYS A 3 10.37 13.92 -23.37
CA LYS A 3 10.32 13.33 -22.03
C LYS A 3 9.13 12.37 -21.98
N PRO A 4 9.34 11.08 -21.61
CA PRO A 4 8.23 10.15 -21.50
C PRO A 4 7.19 10.69 -20.52
N SER A 5 5.92 10.51 -20.85
CA SER A 5 4.83 10.90 -19.96
C SER A 5 4.98 10.17 -18.61
N TRP A 6 4.64 10.87 -17.53
CA TRP A 6 4.75 10.39 -16.16
C TRP A 6 3.76 9.26 -15.82
N THR A 7 2.65 9.17 -16.57
CA THR A 7 1.57 8.21 -16.38
C THR A 7 1.98 6.74 -16.54
N PRO A 8 2.69 6.30 -17.60
CA PRO A 8 3.14 4.91 -17.72
C PRO A 8 4.13 4.50 -16.63
N ILE A 9 4.96 5.43 -16.15
CA ILE A 9 5.94 5.16 -15.09
C ILE A 9 5.23 4.82 -13.77
N VAL A 10 4.20 5.60 -13.43
CA VAL A 10 3.44 5.42 -12.19
C VAL A 10 2.52 4.19 -12.27
N LEU A 11 1.80 4.01 -13.38
CA LEU A 11 0.81 2.93 -13.53
C LEU A 11 1.46 1.55 -13.70
N SER A 12 2.60 1.46 -14.40
CA SER A 12 3.25 0.18 -14.70
C SER A 12 3.67 -0.61 -13.46
N GLY A 13 3.93 0.06 -12.33
CA GLY A 13 4.24 -0.60 -11.07
C GLY A 13 3.29 -0.31 -9.93
N ALA A 14 2.12 0.27 -10.20
CA ALA A 14 1.03 0.35 -9.24
C ALA A 14 0.34 -1.01 -9.04
N ILE A 15 0.39 -1.89 -10.04
CA ILE A 15 -0.27 -3.21 -9.97
C ILE A 15 0.56 -4.15 -9.08
N PRO A 16 -0.04 -4.77 -8.04
CA PRO A 16 0.63 -5.79 -7.24
C PRO A 16 0.91 -7.03 -8.10
N ARG A 17 2.16 -7.48 -8.12
CA ARG A 17 2.63 -8.61 -8.95
C ARG A 17 3.59 -9.53 -8.22
N GLU A 18 4.15 -9.10 -7.10
CA GLU A 18 5.16 -9.87 -6.38
C GLU A 18 4.49 -10.82 -5.37
N ALA A 19 5.12 -11.96 -5.11
CA ALA A 19 4.61 -12.94 -4.14
C ALA A 19 4.41 -12.31 -2.74
N THR A 20 5.21 -11.30 -2.41
CA THR A 20 5.14 -10.54 -1.17
C THR A 20 3.92 -9.63 -1.11
N ASP A 21 3.46 -9.11 -2.25
CA ASP A 21 2.19 -8.38 -2.32
C ASP A 21 1.01 -9.32 -2.17
N LEU A 22 1.05 -10.50 -2.81
CA LEU A 22 0.01 -11.51 -2.69
C LEU A 22 -0.10 -12.02 -1.25
N LEU A 23 1.04 -12.20 -0.56
CA LEU A 23 1.07 -12.56 0.85
C LEU A 23 0.52 -11.43 1.73
N ALA A 24 0.83 -10.17 1.42
CA ALA A 24 0.26 -9.02 2.13
C ALA A 24 -1.28 -8.97 1.96
N ILE A 25 -1.79 -9.17 0.73
CA ILE A 25 -3.22 -9.27 0.45
C ILE A 25 -3.85 -10.41 1.25
N LEU A 26 -3.19 -11.57 1.30
CA LEU A 26 -3.68 -12.74 2.04
C LEU A 26 -3.76 -12.47 3.54
N VAL A 27 -2.70 -11.93 4.15
CA VAL A 27 -2.68 -11.63 5.59
C VAL A 27 -3.70 -10.56 5.94
N MET A 28 -3.78 -9.47 5.16
CA MET A 28 -4.79 -8.43 5.38
C MET A 28 -6.21 -8.94 5.11
N GLY A 29 -6.40 -9.83 4.14
CA GLY A 29 -7.69 -10.44 3.83
C GLY A 29 -8.18 -11.37 4.94
N ILE A 30 -7.29 -12.14 5.56
CA ILE A 30 -7.63 -12.95 6.76
C ILE A 30 -8.07 -12.02 7.89
N VAL A 31 -7.34 -10.94 8.15
CA VAL A 31 -7.73 -9.96 9.18
C VAL A 31 -9.06 -9.31 8.82
N ALA A 32 -9.29 -8.94 7.56
CA ALA A 32 -10.56 -8.38 7.13
C ALA A 32 -11.74 -9.34 7.41
N LEU A 33 -11.56 -10.64 7.11
CA LEU A 33 -12.56 -11.67 7.40
C LEU A 33 -12.78 -11.83 8.91
N GLU A 34 -11.71 -11.93 9.71
CA GLU A 34 -11.81 -12.00 11.17
C GLU A 34 -12.54 -10.78 11.74
N THR A 35 -12.28 -9.58 11.24
CA THR A 35 -13.00 -8.37 11.68
C THR A 35 -14.48 -8.35 11.30
N SER A 36 -14.87 -9.06 10.24
CA SER A 36 -16.27 -9.26 9.84
C SER A 36 -17.00 -10.25 10.75
N PHE A 37 -16.31 -11.24 11.32
CA PHE A 37 -16.90 -12.26 12.19
C PHE A 37 -16.73 -11.99 13.69
N ALA A 38 -15.77 -11.14 14.09
CA ALA A 38 -15.48 -10.86 15.48
C ALA A 38 -16.60 -10.08 16.17
N THR A 39 -17.11 -10.64 17.27
CA THR A 39 -18.17 -10.09 18.13
C THR A 39 -17.65 -9.25 19.30
N ILE A 40 -16.33 -9.19 19.51
CA ILE A 40 -15.71 -8.59 20.70
C ILE A 40 -14.67 -7.54 20.27
N GLY A 41 -14.83 -6.31 20.75
CA GLY A 41 -13.87 -5.21 20.57
C GLY A 41 -13.87 -4.29 21.80
N PRO A 42 -12.78 -3.55 22.06
CA PRO A 42 -12.68 -2.65 23.21
C PRO A 42 -13.76 -1.56 23.17
N ALA A 43 -14.58 -1.46 24.22
CA ALA A 43 -15.76 -0.58 24.27
C ALA A 43 -15.48 0.91 24.03
N ALA A 44 -14.25 1.38 24.21
CA ALA A 44 -13.84 2.76 23.93
C ALA A 44 -13.73 3.07 22.43
N PHE A 45 -13.52 2.05 21.59
CA PHE A 45 -13.45 2.13 20.14
C PHE A 45 -14.45 1.10 19.62
N ASN A 46 -15.67 1.54 19.34
CA ASN A 46 -16.79 0.68 18.94
C ASN A 46 -16.59 -0.04 17.58
N SER A 47 -15.36 -0.37 17.19
CA SER A 47 -14.98 -0.56 15.81
C SER A 47 -14.17 -1.84 15.62
N ARG A 48 -14.79 -2.77 14.90
CA ARG A 48 -14.18 -3.94 14.24
C ARG A 48 -12.86 -3.65 13.50
N LEU A 49 -12.57 -2.37 13.24
CA LEU A 49 -11.43 -1.85 12.48
C LEU A 49 -10.09 -1.79 13.22
N TRP A 50 -10.05 -1.93 14.54
CA TRP A 50 -8.79 -1.79 15.30
C TRP A 50 -7.75 -2.81 14.84
N LEU A 51 -8.13 -4.08 14.69
CA LEU A 51 -7.22 -5.14 14.25
C LEU A 51 -6.65 -4.85 12.86
N SER A 52 -7.47 -4.33 11.95
CA SER A 52 -7.03 -3.88 10.63
C SER A 52 -6.00 -2.76 10.72
N LEU A 53 -6.20 -1.78 11.62
CA LEU A 53 -5.24 -0.69 11.84
C LEU A 53 -3.90 -1.16 12.44
N LEU A 54 -3.88 -2.25 13.21
CA LEU A 54 -2.64 -2.81 13.73
C LEU A 54 -1.88 -3.65 12.70
N VAL A 55 -2.59 -4.33 11.80
CA VAL A 55 -1.97 -5.30 10.88
C VAL A 55 -1.62 -4.70 9.52
N VAL A 56 -2.42 -3.76 9.00
CA VAL A 56 -2.18 -3.13 7.69
C VAL A 56 -0.83 -2.38 7.62
N PRO A 57 -0.46 -1.54 8.59
CA PRO A 57 0.82 -0.84 8.57
C PRO A 57 2.05 -1.76 8.52
N PRO A 58 2.23 -2.75 9.43
CA PRO A 58 3.42 -3.60 9.41
C PRO A 58 3.45 -4.54 8.20
N THR A 59 2.31 -5.07 7.75
CA THR A 59 2.27 -5.97 6.58
C THR A 59 2.67 -5.24 5.30
N CYS A 60 2.13 -4.03 5.06
CA CYS A 60 2.51 -3.21 3.92
C CYS A 60 3.98 -2.78 3.97
N ALA A 61 4.49 -2.41 5.16
CA ALA A 61 5.89 -2.05 5.32
C ALA A 61 6.83 -3.25 5.04
N LEU A 62 6.51 -4.43 5.59
CA LEU A 62 7.29 -5.66 5.38
C LEU A 62 7.28 -6.11 3.92
N ALA A 63 6.11 -6.07 3.27
CA ALA A 63 5.99 -6.39 1.85
C ALA A 63 6.86 -5.46 0.99
N SER A 64 6.92 -4.17 1.34
CA SER A 64 7.75 -3.18 0.63
C SER A 64 9.26 -3.35 0.88
N VAL A 65 9.65 -3.85 2.06
CA VAL A 65 11.05 -4.10 2.42
C VAL A 65 11.58 -5.41 1.81
N SER A 66 10.75 -6.44 1.73
CA SER A 66 11.14 -7.78 1.27
C SER A 66 11.71 -7.85 -0.17
N THR A 67 11.42 -6.85 -1.01
CA THR A 67 11.87 -6.79 -2.42
C THR A 67 12.80 -5.61 -2.70
N THR A 68 13.44 -5.08 -1.64
CA THR A 68 14.33 -3.91 -1.67
C THR A 68 15.39 -3.97 -2.77
N THR A 69 16.13 -5.07 -2.90
CA THR A 69 17.27 -5.20 -3.84
C THR A 69 16.88 -5.13 -5.30
N ARG A 70 15.72 -5.67 -5.67
CA ARG A 70 15.18 -5.57 -7.03
C ARG A 70 14.63 -4.16 -7.29
N ARG A 71 13.93 -3.60 -6.31
CA ARG A 71 13.30 -2.28 -6.40
C ARG A 71 14.31 -1.14 -6.49
N THR A 72 15.46 -1.22 -5.82
CA THR A 72 16.50 -0.20 -5.93
C THR A 72 17.04 -0.08 -7.36
N ARG A 73 17.21 -1.21 -8.07
CA ARG A 73 17.63 -1.20 -9.48
C ARG A 73 16.58 -0.57 -10.39
N GLU A 74 15.29 -0.89 -10.17
CA GLU A 74 14.19 -0.25 -10.90
C GLU A 74 14.11 1.25 -10.62
N GLU A 75 14.27 1.67 -9.37
CA GLU A 75 14.26 3.07 -8.95
C GLU A 75 15.41 3.85 -9.62
N LEU A 76 16.63 3.31 -9.59
CA LEU A 76 17.80 3.92 -10.26
C LEU A 76 17.59 4.04 -11.77
N ALA A 77 17.04 3.01 -12.42
CA ALA A 77 16.71 3.08 -13.84
C ALA A 77 15.69 4.19 -14.12
N LEU A 78 14.63 4.29 -13.32
CA LEU A 78 13.62 5.35 -13.46
C LEU A 78 14.21 6.75 -13.30
N PHE A 79 15.15 6.94 -12.37
CA PHE A 79 15.86 8.21 -12.23
C PHE A 79 16.76 8.50 -13.44
N ALA A 80 17.47 7.50 -13.98
CA ALA A 80 18.30 7.66 -15.18
C ALA A 80 17.48 8.06 -16.42
N TYR A 81 16.23 7.60 -16.52
CA TYR A 81 15.28 8.02 -17.56
C TYR A 81 14.59 9.37 -17.27
N GLY A 82 14.99 10.10 -16.22
CA GLY A 82 14.46 11.41 -15.88
C GLY A 82 13.21 11.41 -15.00
N GLY A 83 12.90 10.28 -14.36
CA GLY A 83 11.83 10.15 -13.38
C GLY A 83 12.12 10.91 -12.09
N SER A 84 11.08 11.44 -11.44
CA SER A 84 11.21 12.15 -10.17
C SER A 84 10.95 11.25 -8.97
N GLY A 85 11.57 11.54 -7.83
CA GLY A 85 11.30 10.82 -6.56
C GLY A 85 9.82 10.85 -6.16
N TRP A 86 9.09 11.92 -6.53
CA TRP A 86 7.66 12.03 -6.31
C TRP A 86 6.85 11.01 -7.14
N GLN A 87 7.25 10.75 -8.39
CA GLN A 87 6.59 9.74 -9.23
C GLN A 87 6.78 8.33 -8.66
N ILE A 88 7.97 8.04 -8.14
CA ILE A 88 8.28 6.75 -7.51
C ILE A 88 7.47 6.58 -6.21
N LEU A 89 7.38 7.64 -5.40
CA LEU A 89 6.53 7.64 -4.20
C LEU A 89 5.08 7.35 -4.57
N LEU A 90 4.53 8.05 -5.58
CA LEU A 90 3.16 7.86 -6.03
C LEU A 90 2.92 6.44 -6.58
N ARG A 91 3.90 5.86 -7.31
CA ARG A 91 3.87 4.46 -7.78
C ARG A 91 3.67 3.49 -6.61
N TYR A 92 4.47 3.62 -5.55
CA TYR A 92 4.38 2.74 -4.39
C TYR A 92 3.17 3.03 -3.51
N PHE A 93 2.75 4.29 -3.39
CA PHE A 93 1.52 4.65 -2.70
C PHE A 93 0.32 3.97 -3.35
N LEU A 94 0.17 4.09 -4.67
CA LEU A 94 -0.92 3.45 -5.40
C LEU A 94 -0.89 1.93 -5.28
N ARG A 95 0.30 1.32 -5.29
CA ARG A 95 0.44 -0.14 -5.08
C ARG A 95 -0.05 -0.57 -3.70
N GLY A 96 0.40 0.10 -2.64
CA GLY A 96 -0.07 -0.17 -1.27
C GLY A 96 -1.57 0.05 -1.11
N ALA A 97 -2.10 1.07 -1.79
CA ALA A 97 -3.51 1.42 -1.74
C ALA A 97 -4.38 0.39 -2.49
N ILE A 98 -3.94 -0.11 -3.66
CA ILE A 98 -4.59 -1.21 -4.38
C ILE A 98 -4.56 -2.50 -3.56
N ILE A 99 -3.42 -2.82 -2.93
CA ILE A 99 -3.28 -3.98 -2.05
C ILE A 99 -4.30 -3.93 -0.91
N ALA A 100 -4.40 -2.79 -0.22
CA ALA A 100 -5.38 -2.61 0.85
C ALA A 100 -6.81 -2.69 0.31
N LEU A 101 -7.10 -2.05 -0.82
CA LEU A 101 -8.43 -2.08 -1.43
C LEU A 101 -8.87 -3.50 -1.79
N VAL A 102 -7.99 -4.30 -2.39
CA VAL A 102 -8.27 -5.70 -2.73
C VAL A 102 -8.46 -6.55 -1.47
N ALA A 103 -7.65 -6.35 -0.44
CA ALA A 103 -7.77 -7.11 0.80
C ALA A 103 -9.08 -6.83 1.56
N PHE A 104 -9.53 -5.57 1.58
CA PHE A 104 -10.74 -5.14 2.31
C PHE A 104 -12.01 -5.09 1.45
N SER A 105 -11.93 -5.38 0.15
CA SER A 105 -13.12 -5.40 -0.72
C SER A 105 -14.24 -6.33 -0.25
N PRO A 106 -13.98 -7.53 0.33
CA PRO A 106 -15.06 -8.39 0.80
C PRO A 106 -15.82 -7.79 1.99
N MET A 107 -15.09 -7.16 2.91
CA MET A 107 -15.66 -6.47 4.07
C MET A 107 -16.49 -5.25 3.64
N MET A 108 -15.99 -4.47 2.68
CA MET A 108 -16.71 -3.32 2.10
C MET A 108 -18.01 -3.75 1.44
N LEU A 109 -17.98 -4.84 0.65
CA LEU A 109 -19.14 -5.40 -0.02
C LEU A 109 -20.19 -5.89 1.00
N GLN A 110 -19.74 -6.57 2.07
CA GLN A 110 -20.63 -7.01 3.13
C GLN A 110 -21.30 -5.83 3.85
N GLY A 111 -20.55 -4.76 4.17
CA GLY A 111 -21.09 -3.56 4.79
C GLY A 111 -22.14 -2.86 3.90
N PHE A 112 -21.88 -2.81 2.60
CA PHE A 112 -22.83 -2.27 1.62
C PHE A 112 -24.12 -3.12 1.54
N LEU A 113 -24.00 -4.44 1.49
CA LEU A 113 -25.15 -5.36 1.44
C LEU A 113 -25.97 -5.37 2.73
N ALA A 114 -25.33 -5.11 3.88
CA ALA A 114 -25.98 -5.03 5.18
C ALA A 114 -26.71 -3.70 5.43
N THR A 115 -26.87 -2.85 4.41
CA THR A 115 -27.51 -1.52 4.50
C THR A 115 -26.88 -0.62 5.56
N ALA A 116 -25.59 -0.79 5.85
CA ALA A 116 -24.87 0.11 6.72
C ALA A 116 -24.86 1.53 6.14
N SER A 117 -24.75 2.53 7.01
CA SER A 117 -24.67 3.92 6.54
C SER A 117 -23.45 4.08 5.63
N ILE A 118 -23.58 4.87 4.55
CA ILE A 118 -22.48 5.10 3.61
C ILE A 118 -21.22 5.62 4.35
N PHE A 119 -21.40 6.41 5.40
CA PHE A 119 -20.31 6.90 6.23
C PHE A 119 -19.58 5.78 6.98
N GLU A 120 -20.29 4.77 7.49
CA GLU A 120 -19.69 3.61 8.18
C GLU A 120 -18.86 2.73 7.24
N VAL A 121 -19.14 2.75 5.93
CA VAL A 121 -18.35 2.02 4.93
C VAL A 121 -17.21 2.88 4.38
N LEU A 122 -17.49 4.14 4.04
CA LEU A 122 -16.54 5.00 3.34
C LEU A 122 -15.37 5.46 4.24
N VAL A 123 -15.65 5.86 5.49
CA VAL A 123 -14.63 6.35 6.42
C VAL A 123 -13.53 5.30 6.66
N PRO A 124 -13.85 4.05 7.03
CA PRO A 124 -12.81 3.04 7.17
C PRO A 124 -12.12 2.68 5.87
N ALA A 125 -12.82 2.73 4.73
CA ALA A 125 -12.21 2.50 3.42
C ALA A 125 -11.08 3.48 3.18
N ILE A 126 -11.33 4.76 3.41
CA ILE A 126 -10.37 5.85 3.20
C ILE A 126 -9.19 5.70 4.17
N ILE A 127 -9.45 5.38 5.43
CA ILE A 127 -8.41 5.20 6.44
C ILE A 127 -7.50 4.01 6.08
N LEU A 128 -8.08 2.87 5.71
CA LEU A 128 -7.31 1.67 5.35
C LEU A 128 -6.56 1.85 4.03
N PHE A 129 -7.18 2.51 3.05
CA PHE A 129 -6.56 2.86 1.77
C PHE A 129 -5.35 3.79 1.97
N SER A 130 -5.52 4.85 2.75
CA SER A 130 -4.45 5.80 3.05
C SER A 130 -3.34 5.17 3.88
N ALA A 131 -3.68 4.37 4.91
CA ALA A 131 -2.69 3.61 5.69
C ALA A 131 -1.90 2.65 4.79
N GLY A 132 -2.57 1.84 3.97
CA GLY A 132 -1.90 0.92 3.04
C GLY A 132 -0.92 1.63 2.11
N GLY A 133 -1.36 2.72 1.47
CA GLY A 133 -0.50 3.50 0.58
C GLY A 133 0.69 4.16 1.28
N LEU A 134 0.47 4.77 2.45
CA LEU A 134 1.53 5.45 3.21
C LEU A 134 2.58 4.46 3.72
N PHE A 135 2.16 3.36 4.34
CA PHE A 135 3.10 2.39 4.92
C PHE A 135 3.85 1.57 3.87
N TYR A 136 3.26 1.37 2.70
CA TYR A 136 3.94 0.73 1.58
C TYR A 136 4.98 1.65 0.91
N SER A 137 4.72 2.96 0.85
CA SER A 137 5.62 3.95 0.24
C SER A 137 6.74 4.43 1.18
N LEU A 138 6.54 4.35 2.50
CA LEU A 138 7.52 4.76 3.53
C LEU A 138 8.94 4.19 3.32
N PRO A 139 9.14 2.88 3.07
CA PRO A 139 10.47 2.34 2.80
C PRO A 139 11.12 2.93 1.54
N SER A 140 10.34 3.22 0.50
CA SER A 140 10.86 3.84 -0.72
C SER A 140 11.31 5.28 -0.48
N LEU A 141 10.55 6.06 0.31
CA LEU A 141 10.91 7.41 0.74
C LEU A 141 12.25 7.43 1.46
N ARG A 142 12.44 6.52 2.43
CA ARG A 142 13.70 6.40 3.17
C ARG A 142 14.87 6.04 2.25
N ARG A 143 14.66 5.20 1.23
CA ARG A 143 15.70 4.84 0.26
C ARG A 143 16.09 6.01 -0.63
N ILE A 144 15.12 6.71 -1.22
CA ILE A 144 15.39 7.82 -2.15
C ILE A 144 16.13 8.97 -1.45
N GLN A 145 15.86 9.18 -0.15
CA GLN A 145 16.54 10.20 0.66
C GLN A 145 17.90 9.73 1.23
N SER A 146 18.26 8.46 1.09
CA SER A 146 19.50 7.92 1.65
C SER A 146 20.74 8.30 0.84
N SER A 147 21.86 8.53 1.52
CA SER A 147 23.15 8.85 0.89
C SER A 147 23.63 7.74 -0.04
N SER A 148 23.36 6.48 0.30
CA SER A 148 23.70 5.32 -0.53
C SER A 148 22.98 5.32 -1.88
N PHE A 149 21.78 5.91 -1.97
CA PHE A 149 21.10 6.08 -3.25
C PHE A 149 21.81 7.11 -4.13
N VAL A 150 22.27 8.22 -3.55
CA VAL A 150 23.03 9.27 -4.24
C VAL A 150 24.39 8.75 -4.73
N GLU A 151 25.06 7.93 -3.93
CA GLU A 151 26.33 7.29 -4.30
C GLU A 151 26.16 6.33 -5.48
N ASN A 152 25.16 5.44 -5.42
CA ASN A 152 24.87 4.48 -6.50
C ASN A 152 24.34 5.14 -7.78
N TYR A 153 23.81 6.36 -7.72
CA TYR A 153 23.38 7.10 -8.91
C TYR A 153 24.56 7.75 -9.65
N LYS A 154 25.64 8.08 -8.94
CA LYS A 154 26.82 8.76 -9.52
C LYS A 154 27.85 7.81 -10.11
N SER A 155 27.83 6.53 -9.71
CA SER A 155 28.72 5.47 -10.23
C SER A 155 28.22 4.90 -11.55
#